data_AF-A0A8B8TMN0-F1
#
_entry.id   AF-A0A8B8TMN0-F1
#
_cell.length_a   1.000
_cell.length_b   1.000
_cell.length_c   1.000
_cell.angle_alpha   90.00
_cell.angle_beta   90.00
_cell.angle_gamma   90.00
#
_symmetry.space_group_name_H-M   'P 1'
#
loop_
_entity.id
_entity.type
_entity.pdbx_description
1 polymer ?
#
loop_
_entity_poly.entity_id
_entity_poly.type
_entity_poly.pdbx_seq_one_letter_code
_entity_poly.pdbx_strand_id
1 'polypeptide(L)'
;MDNVCFPCESWLFFDVLMRSPHLRTRSLSGAALSREDVKLLCEALRTTCSLEELPVARCCLSVDDCRDFSRILQTSRKLKQLNVSYSCLDKGVPVLCEALCHPDCALEVLELVYCSLSERCWEKLYEVLLCNRSLTHLDLTSNVLKFEELQLLCKALKQPGCPLQSLWSVSLRSALKATPPSQGPGWPGRHQELRKAVQAEKHS
;
A
#
# COMPACT_ATOMS: atom_id res chain seq x y z
N MET A 1 -23.53 11.64 3.72
CA MET A 1 -22.12 11.76 3.26
C MET A 1 -22.21 11.89 1.77
N ASP A 2 -22.04 13.12 1.29
CA ASP A 2 -22.35 13.48 -0.09
C ASP A 2 -21.37 12.78 -1.02
N ASN A 3 -21.87 11.80 -1.78
CA ASN A 3 -21.12 11.20 -2.88
C ASN A 3 -20.98 12.27 -3.95
N VAL A 4 -19.83 12.96 -3.97
CA VAL A 4 -19.49 13.86 -5.07
C VAL A 4 -19.37 12.99 -6.31
N CYS A 5 -20.40 13.04 -7.17
CA CYS A 5 -20.38 12.46 -8.50
C CYS A 5 -19.73 13.48 -9.44
N PHE A 6 -18.63 13.11 -10.09
CA PHE A 6 -17.96 14.02 -11.02
C PHE A 6 -18.74 14.05 -12.35
N PRO A 7 -19.18 15.23 -12.83
CA PRO A 7 -19.89 15.35 -14.11
C PRO A 7 -18.94 15.12 -15.30
N CYS A 8 -19.49 14.83 -16.50
CA CYS A 8 -18.77 14.46 -17.74
C CYS A 8 -17.61 15.34 -18.23
N GLU A 9 -17.21 16.41 -17.53
CA GLU A 9 -16.00 17.20 -17.77
C GLU A 9 -14.93 17.04 -16.66
N SER A 10 -14.93 15.90 -15.95
CA SER A 10 -13.96 15.57 -14.88
C SER A 10 -12.50 15.72 -15.30
N TRP A 11 -12.16 15.61 -16.59
CA TRP A 11 -10.79 15.76 -17.08
C TRP A 11 -10.18 17.12 -16.71
N LEU A 12 -10.92 18.22 -16.88
CA LEU A 12 -10.41 19.56 -16.51
C LEU A 12 -10.17 19.65 -15.01
N PHE A 13 -11.01 19.01 -14.20
CA PHE A 13 -10.82 18.93 -12.76
C PHE A 13 -9.53 18.16 -12.41
N PHE A 14 -9.30 16.99 -12.99
CA PHE A 14 -8.08 16.21 -12.74
C PHE A 14 -6.84 16.91 -13.32
N ASP A 15 -6.89 17.48 -14.53
CA ASP A 15 -5.77 18.22 -15.11
C ASP A 15 -5.37 19.41 -14.21
N VAL A 16 -6.34 20.21 -13.75
CA VAL A 16 -6.08 21.34 -12.85
C VAL A 16 -5.60 20.87 -11.47
N LEU A 17 -6.24 19.86 -10.88
CA LEU A 17 -5.85 19.31 -9.58
C LEU A 17 -4.41 18.81 -9.60
N MET A 18 -4.03 18.12 -10.67
CA MET A 18 -2.74 17.44 -10.79
C MET A 18 -1.62 18.39 -11.22
N ARG A 19 -1.95 19.48 -11.94
CA ARG A 19 -0.97 20.45 -12.44
C ARG A 19 -0.85 21.72 -11.59
N SER A 20 -1.78 21.99 -10.68
CA SER A 20 -1.74 23.22 -9.87
C SER A 20 -0.69 23.15 -8.74
N PRO A 21 0.44 23.88 -8.83
CA PRO A 21 1.47 23.85 -7.80
C PRO A 21 1.03 24.48 -6.46
N HIS A 22 -0.14 25.12 -6.44
CA HIS A 22 -0.63 25.88 -5.29
C HIS A 22 -1.65 25.11 -4.43
N LEU A 23 -2.21 24.01 -4.93
CA LEU A 23 -3.12 23.17 -4.15
C LEU A 23 -2.32 22.38 -3.11
N ARG A 24 -2.50 22.76 -1.84
CA ARG A 24 -1.80 22.16 -0.69
C ARG A 24 -2.35 20.78 -0.28
N THR A 25 -3.59 20.47 -0.64
CA THR A 25 -4.25 19.19 -0.33
C THR A 25 -4.86 18.62 -1.60
N ARG A 26 -4.35 17.46 -2.06
CA ARG A 26 -4.79 16.78 -3.29
C ARG A 26 -5.35 15.39 -3.00
N SER A 27 -6.18 15.28 -1.97
CA SER A 27 -6.81 14.00 -1.62
C SER A 27 -8.10 13.81 -2.38
N LEU A 28 -8.21 12.67 -3.07
CA LEU A 28 -9.44 12.20 -3.70
C LEU A 28 -10.19 11.20 -2.82
N SER A 29 -9.63 10.87 -1.65
CA SER A 29 -10.18 9.87 -0.75
C SER A 29 -11.63 10.16 -0.37
N GLY A 30 -12.48 9.15 -0.49
CA GLY A 30 -13.90 9.21 -0.17
C GLY A 30 -14.77 9.78 -1.29
N ALA A 31 -14.19 10.23 -2.40
CA ALA A 31 -14.93 10.51 -3.63
C ALA A 31 -15.21 9.20 -4.36
N ALA A 32 -16.45 8.96 -4.77
CA ALA A 32 -16.77 7.76 -5.56
C ALA A 32 -16.22 7.96 -6.98
N LEU A 33 -15.03 7.43 -7.26
CA LEU A 33 -14.40 7.52 -8.57
C LEU A 33 -15.01 6.48 -9.50
N SER A 34 -15.52 6.90 -10.64
CA SER A 34 -15.89 5.98 -11.71
C SER A 34 -14.63 5.41 -12.38
N ARG A 35 -14.81 4.34 -13.16
CA ARG A 35 -13.72 3.77 -13.98
C ARG A 35 -13.09 4.81 -14.91
N GLU A 36 -13.90 5.72 -15.43
CA GLU A 36 -13.42 6.76 -16.34
C GLU A 36 -12.62 7.83 -15.58
N ASP A 37 -13.05 8.21 -14.37
CA ASP A 37 -12.30 9.13 -13.51
C ASP A 37 -10.91 8.58 -13.18
N VAL A 38 -10.79 7.28 -12.88
CA VAL A 38 -9.49 6.64 -12.61
C VAL A 38 -8.59 6.64 -13.85
N LYS A 39 -9.15 6.41 -15.05
CA LYS A 39 -8.35 6.50 -16.28
C LYS A 39 -7.83 7.90 -16.51
N LEU A 40 -8.68 8.93 -16.38
CA LEU A 40 -8.30 10.33 -16.54
C LEU A 40 -7.23 10.73 -15.51
N LEU A 41 -7.39 10.28 -14.26
CA LEU A 41 -6.40 10.44 -13.22
C LEU A 41 -5.05 9.80 -13.60
N CYS A 42 -5.07 8.56 -14.11
CA CYS A 42 -3.87 7.86 -14.56
C CYS A 42 -3.22 8.53 -15.77
N GLU A 43 -4.00 9.05 -16.71
CA GLU A 43 -3.48 9.83 -17.83
C GLU A 43 -2.79 11.10 -17.35
N ALA A 44 -3.42 11.85 -16.45
CA ALA A 44 -2.83 13.03 -15.82
C ALA A 44 -1.52 12.69 -15.08
N LEU A 45 -1.46 11.56 -14.37
CA LEU A 45 -0.24 11.08 -13.68
C LEU A 45 0.91 10.74 -14.63
N ARG A 46 0.63 10.33 -15.88
CA ARG A 46 1.68 10.04 -16.89
C ARG A 46 2.28 11.29 -17.52
N THR A 47 1.51 12.37 -17.57
CA THR A 47 2.02 13.66 -18.07
C THR A 47 3.02 14.26 -17.07
N THR A 48 3.60 15.43 -17.37
CA THR A 48 4.65 16.12 -16.56
C THR A 48 4.28 16.44 -15.10
N CYS A 49 3.18 15.90 -14.59
CA CYS A 49 2.73 15.89 -13.21
C CYS A 49 3.88 15.61 -12.24
N SER A 50 3.98 16.41 -11.18
CA SER A 50 4.95 16.29 -10.10
C SER A 50 4.32 15.70 -8.83
N LEU A 51 3.20 14.99 -8.97
CA LEU A 51 2.50 14.44 -7.83
C LEU A 51 3.30 13.30 -7.20
N GLU A 52 3.63 13.46 -5.92
CA GLU A 52 4.35 12.45 -5.14
C GLU A 52 3.38 11.59 -4.32
N GLU A 53 2.20 12.11 -3.97
CA GLU A 53 1.25 11.42 -3.12
C GLU A 53 -0.12 11.30 -3.79
N LEU A 54 -0.66 10.09 -3.87
CA LEU A 54 -1.99 9.82 -4.41
C LEU A 54 -2.90 9.15 -3.37
N PRO A 55 -3.68 9.94 -2.62
CA PRO A 55 -4.68 9.41 -1.71
C PRO A 55 -6.02 9.20 -2.44
N VAL A 56 -6.37 7.94 -2.69
CA VAL A 56 -7.61 7.47 -3.33
C VAL A 56 -8.30 6.41 -2.46
N ALA A 57 -8.25 6.58 -1.14
CA ALA A 57 -8.89 5.66 -0.20
C ALA A 57 -10.42 5.78 -0.30
N ARG A 58 -11.16 4.69 -0.06
CA ARG A 58 -12.63 4.68 -0.06
C ARG A 58 -13.24 5.22 -1.37
N CYS A 59 -12.59 4.95 -2.50
CA CYS A 59 -12.99 5.43 -3.84
C CYS A 59 -13.67 4.35 -4.71
N CYS A 60 -14.12 3.24 -4.12
CA CYS A 60 -14.77 2.13 -4.84
C CYS A 60 -13.91 1.51 -5.96
N LEU A 61 -12.59 1.44 -5.73
CA LEU A 61 -11.64 0.96 -6.74
C LEU A 61 -11.89 -0.51 -7.12
N SER A 62 -11.76 -0.80 -8.41
CA SER A 62 -11.88 -2.12 -9.03
C SER A 62 -10.51 -2.73 -9.34
N VAL A 63 -10.50 -3.99 -9.77
CA VAL A 63 -9.28 -4.68 -10.22
C VAL A 63 -8.66 -3.99 -11.44
N ASP A 64 -9.50 -3.45 -12.33
CA ASP A 64 -9.02 -2.74 -13.51
C ASP A 64 -8.41 -1.37 -13.16
N ASP A 65 -8.84 -0.75 -12.06
CA ASP A 65 -8.21 0.45 -11.49
C ASP A 65 -6.82 0.13 -10.96
N CYS A 66 -6.66 -1.00 -10.27
CA CYS A 66 -5.34 -1.49 -9.86
C CYS A 66 -4.42 -1.73 -11.05
N ARG A 67 -4.91 -2.26 -12.19
CA ARG A 67 -4.10 -2.41 -13.41
C ARG A 67 -3.62 -1.06 -13.94
N ASP A 68 -4.45 -0.03 -13.88
CA ASP A 68 -4.04 1.31 -14.33
C ASP A 68 -2.99 1.90 -13.40
N PHE A 69 -3.19 1.82 -12.09
CA PHE A 69 -2.19 2.24 -11.11
C PHE A 69 -0.88 1.46 -11.24
N SER A 70 -0.92 0.15 -11.50
CA SER A 70 0.28 -0.66 -11.77
C SER A 70 1.09 -0.11 -12.94
N ARG A 71 0.45 0.35 -14.02
CA ARG A 71 1.17 1.00 -15.13
C ARG A 71 1.82 2.31 -14.71
N ILE A 72 1.19 3.07 -13.81
CA ILE A 72 1.79 4.28 -13.23
C ILE A 72 3.01 3.92 -12.37
N LEU A 73 2.90 2.93 -11.49
CA LEU A 73 3.99 2.49 -10.62
C LEU A 73 5.21 1.98 -11.40
N GLN A 74 5.01 1.43 -12.60
CA GLN A 74 6.08 0.96 -13.47
C GLN A 74 6.76 2.08 -14.28
N THR A 75 6.08 3.21 -14.47
CA THR A 75 6.56 4.28 -15.39
C THR A 75 6.90 5.58 -14.68
N SER A 76 6.27 5.88 -13.54
CA SER A 76 6.49 7.10 -12.78
C SER A 76 7.55 6.90 -11.70
N ARG A 77 8.61 7.70 -11.78
CA ARG A 77 9.63 7.82 -10.72
C ARG A 77 9.25 8.82 -9.62
N LYS A 78 8.15 9.56 -9.81
CA LYS A 78 7.75 10.67 -8.95
C LYS A 78 6.75 10.26 -7.88
N LEU A 79 5.85 9.32 -8.18
CA LEU A 79 4.86 8.87 -7.20
C LEU A 79 5.56 8.09 -6.07
N LYS A 80 5.55 8.66 -4.88
CA LYS A 80 6.17 8.14 -3.66
C LYS A 80 5.17 7.51 -2.70
N GLN A 81 3.93 7.95 -2.70
CA GLN A 81 2.87 7.41 -1.84
C GLN A 81 1.61 7.08 -2.62
N LEU A 82 1.06 5.91 -2.35
CA LEU A 82 -0.20 5.45 -2.88
C LEU A 82 -1.06 4.91 -1.73
N ASN A 83 -2.25 5.50 -1.57
CA ASN A 83 -3.23 5.01 -0.61
C ASN A 83 -4.50 4.58 -1.35
N VAL A 84 -4.75 3.28 -1.37
CA VAL A 84 -5.93 2.63 -1.98
C VAL A 84 -6.81 1.94 -0.93
N SER A 85 -6.65 2.34 0.33
CA SER A 85 -7.33 1.77 1.50
C SER A 85 -8.86 1.81 1.38
N TYR A 86 -9.54 1.01 2.20
CA TYR A 86 -11.00 0.93 2.28
C TYR A 86 -11.68 0.59 0.94
N SER A 87 -11.03 -0.29 0.16
CA SER A 87 -11.55 -0.86 -1.07
C SER A 87 -11.32 -2.37 -1.07
N CYS A 88 -12.31 -3.17 -1.48
CA CYS A 88 -12.19 -4.63 -1.54
C CYS A 88 -11.32 -5.04 -2.72
N LEU A 89 -10.00 -5.10 -2.51
CA LEU A 89 -8.99 -5.21 -3.55
C LEU A 89 -8.25 -6.56 -3.54
N ASP A 90 -8.87 -7.62 -3.02
CA ASP A 90 -8.24 -8.96 -2.97
C ASP A 90 -7.66 -9.44 -4.32
N LYS A 91 -8.38 -9.16 -5.42
CA LYS A 91 -7.89 -9.49 -6.77
C LYS A 91 -7.01 -8.40 -7.40
N GLY A 92 -7.03 -7.18 -6.84
CA GLY A 92 -6.27 -6.03 -7.32
C GLY A 92 -4.88 -5.92 -6.69
N VAL A 93 -4.72 -6.28 -5.41
CA VAL A 93 -3.43 -6.22 -4.70
C VAL A 93 -2.36 -7.08 -5.35
N PRO A 94 -2.62 -8.33 -5.81
CA PRO A 94 -1.62 -9.09 -6.56
C PRO A 94 -1.08 -8.35 -7.79
N VAL A 95 -1.96 -7.61 -8.50
CA VAL A 95 -1.59 -6.82 -9.68
C VAL A 95 -0.72 -5.60 -9.30
N LEU A 96 -1.02 -4.95 -8.16
CA LEU A 96 -0.18 -3.89 -7.61
C LEU A 96 1.19 -4.45 -7.19
N CYS A 97 1.22 -5.60 -6.51
CA CYS A 97 2.45 -6.26 -6.07
C CYS A 97 3.40 -6.60 -7.23
N GLU A 98 2.86 -7.08 -8.36
CA GLU A 98 3.66 -7.32 -9.57
C GLU A 98 4.36 -6.04 -10.05
N ALA A 99 3.66 -4.89 -10.02
CA ALA A 99 4.24 -3.60 -10.37
C ALA A 99 5.26 -3.08 -9.35
N LEU A 100 5.06 -3.37 -8.05
CA LEU A 100 6.02 -3.00 -7.01
C LEU A 100 7.35 -3.75 -7.17
N CYS A 101 7.36 -4.96 -7.74
CA CYS A 101 8.61 -5.65 -8.08
C CYS A 101 9.32 -5.11 -9.33
N HIS A 102 8.72 -4.15 -10.05
CA HIS A 102 9.35 -3.58 -11.23
C HIS A 102 10.60 -2.77 -10.84
N PRO A 103 11.73 -2.89 -11.57
CA PRO A 103 12.99 -2.23 -11.20
C PRO A 103 12.89 -0.69 -11.20
N ASP A 104 11.96 -0.14 -11.96
CA ASP A 104 11.72 1.31 -12.01
C ASP A 104 10.77 1.83 -10.93
N CYS A 105 10.14 0.95 -10.15
CA CYS A 105 9.18 1.36 -9.13
C CYS A 105 9.87 2.21 -8.05
N ALA A 106 9.40 3.44 -7.88
CA ALA A 106 9.95 4.41 -6.93
C ALA A 106 9.04 4.68 -5.73
N LEU A 107 8.00 3.85 -5.54
CA LEU A 107 7.02 4.01 -4.46
C LEU A 107 7.66 3.70 -3.11
N GLU A 108 7.50 4.61 -2.16
CA GLU A 108 8.07 4.54 -0.82
C GLU A 108 7.02 4.17 0.23
N VAL A 109 5.77 4.59 0.03
CA VAL A 109 4.66 4.38 0.97
C VAL A 109 3.49 3.72 0.24
N LEU A 110 3.01 2.61 0.78
CA LEU A 110 1.79 1.94 0.34
C LEU A 110 0.83 1.72 1.51
N GLU A 111 -0.40 2.16 1.35
CA GLU A 111 -1.46 1.96 2.34
C GLU A 111 -2.59 1.08 1.77
N LEU A 112 -2.82 -0.07 2.41
CA LEU A 112 -3.81 -1.08 2.09
C LEU A 112 -4.73 -1.36 3.29
N VAL A 113 -5.14 -0.33 4.02
CA VAL A 113 -5.95 -0.47 5.22
C VAL A 113 -7.34 -0.98 4.87
N TYR A 114 -7.82 -2.04 5.52
CA TYR A 114 -9.16 -2.59 5.30
C TYR A 114 -9.44 -2.92 3.81
N CYS A 115 -8.58 -3.75 3.21
CA CYS A 115 -8.65 -4.13 1.80
C CYS A 115 -9.10 -5.58 1.54
N SER A 116 -9.49 -6.31 2.59
CA SER A 116 -9.98 -7.70 2.50
C SER A 116 -8.97 -8.67 1.88
N LEU A 117 -7.69 -8.56 2.27
CA LEU A 117 -6.59 -9.37 1.71
C LEU A 117 -6.75 -10.87 2.00
N SER A 118 -6.71 -11.71 0.95
CA SER A 118 -6.61 -13.17 1.06
C SER A 118 -5.17 -13.66 1.26
N GLU A 119 -5.01 -14.97 1.47
CA GLU A 119 -3.72 -15.66 1.51
C GLU A 119 -2.82 -15.34 0.30
N ARG A 120 -3.40 -15.31 -0.91
CA ARG A 120 -2.66 -14.96 -2.13
C ARG A 120 -2.13 -13.53 -2.10
N CYS A 121 -2.86 -12.59 -1.51
CA CYS A 121 -2.37 -11.22 -1.34
C CYS A 121 -1.14 -11.20 -0.42
N TRP A 122 -1.17 -11.97 0.68
CA TRP A 122 -0.05 -12.05 1.62
C TRP A 122 1.19 -12.68 1.01
N GLU A 123 1.06 -13.73 0.21
CA GLU A 123 2.17 -14.32 -0.56
C GLU A 123 2.81 -13.28 -1.48
N LYS A 124 1.98 -12.49 -2.18
CA LYS A 124 2.48 -11.44 -3.08
C LYS A 124 3.13 -10.28 -2.35
N LEU A 125 2.59 -9.87 -1.20
CA LEU A 125 3.23 -8.87 -0.34
C LEU A 125 4.57 -9.37 0.20
N TYR A 126 4.67 -10.66 0.54
CA TYR A 126 5.94 -11.29 0.91
C TYR A 126 6.97 -11.20 -0.23
N GLU A 127 6.60 -11.51 -1.47
CA GLU A 127 7.48 -11.35 -2.64
C GLU A 127 7.95 -9.90 -2.82
N VAL A 128 7.04 -8.93 -2.65
CA VAL A 128 7.37 -7.49 -2.72
C VAL A 128 8.49 -7.12 -1.75
N LEU A 129 8.41 -7.59 -0.50
CA LEU A 129 9.43 -7.30 0.51
C LEU A 129 10.82 -7.89 0.20
N LEU A 130 10.91 -8.87 -0.72
CA LEU A 130 12.16 -9.46 -1.17
C LEU A 130 12.75 -8.74 -2.40
N CYS A 131 11.88 -8.33 -3.33
CA CYS A 131 12.26 -7.79 -4.64
C CYS A 131 12.37 -6.25 -4.65
N ASN A 132 11.45 -5.55 -3.98
CA ASN A 132 11.34 -4.10 -4.04
C ASN A 132 12.43 -3.46 -3.17
N ARG A 133 12.99 -2.34 -3.64
CA ARG A 133 14.08 -1.61 -2.97
C ARG A 133 13.71 -0.18 -2.55
N SER A 134 12.51 0.28 -2.87
CA SER A 134 12.02 1.64 -2.64
C SER A 134 10.99 1.73 -1.51
N LEU A 135 10.19 0.68 -1.29
CA LEU A 135 9.09 0.66 -0.35
C LEU A 135 9.59 0.62 1.10
N THR A 136 9.53 1.75 1.77
CA THR A 136 9.99 1.94 3.15
C THR A 136 8.85 1.86 4.16
N HIS A 137 7.61 2.09 3.74
CA HIS A 137 6.44 2.15 4.61
C HIS A 137 5.28 1.35 4.02
N LEU A 138 4.71 0.46 4.83
CA LEU A 138 3.59 -0.39 4.42
C LEU A 138 2.54 -0.46 5.53
N ASP A 139 1.32 0.00 5.24
CA ASP A 139 0.19 -0.11 6.16
C ASP A 139 -0.78 -1.21 5.71
N LEU A 140 -0.94 -2.23 6.55
CA LEU A 140 -1.80 -3.40 6.36
C LEU A 140 -2.86 -3.48 7.46
N THR A 141 -3.10 -2.39 8.19
CA THR A 141 -4.06 -2.29 9.29
C THR A 141 -5.44 -2.76 8.87
N SER A 142 -6.18 -3.37 9.80
CA SER A 142 -7.55 -3.84 9.58
C SER A 142 -7.71 -4.87 8.46
N ASN A 143 -6.66 -5.62 8.12
CA ASN A 143 -6.75 -6.86 7.35
C ASN A 143 -6.55 -8.08 8.23
N VAL A 144 -7.17 -9.20 7.83
CA VAL A 144 -7.02 -10.47 8.54
C VAL A 144 -5.66 -11.07 8.19
N LEU A 145 -4.76 -11.09 9.16
CA LEU A 145 -3.46 -11.74 9.09
C LEU A 145 -3.46 -12.94 10.05
N LYS A 146 -3.33 -14.17 9.52
CA LYS A 146 -3.20 -15.38 10.35
C LYS A 146 -1.73 -15.65 10.64
N PHE A 147 -1.48 -16.74 11.37
CA PHE A 147 -0.16 -17.05 11.90
C PHE A 147 0.83 -17.43 10.79
N GLU A 148 0.39 -18.17 9.78
CA GLU A 148 1.19 -18.62 8.65
C GLU A 148 1.69 -17.44 7.81
N GLU A 149 0.79 -16.50 7.49
CA GLU A 149 1.16 -15.30 6.72
C GLU A 149 2.04 -14.36 7.54
N LEU A 150 1.81 -14.27 8.86
CA LEU A 150 2.69 -13.54 9.77
C LEU A 150 4.12 -14.11 9.73
N GLN A 151 4.28 -15.43 9.75
CA GLN A 151 5.60 -16.06 9.64
C GLN A 151 6.30 -15.72 8.32
N LEU A 152 5.56 -15.67 7.21
CA LEU A 152 6.11 -15.27 5.90
C LEU A 152 6.63 -13.83 5.96
N LEU A 153 5.80 -12.88 6.40
CA LEU A 153 6.21 -11.47 6.54
C LEU A 153 7.47 -11.35 7.41
N CYS A 154 7.51 -12.03 8.55
CA CYS A 154 8.66 -12.02 9.45
C CYS A 154 9.94 -12.54 8.78
N LYS A 155 9.85 -13.56 7.92
CA LYS A 155 11.01 -14.08 7.17
C LYS A 155 11.53 -13.07 6.15
N ALA A 156 10.65 -12.34 5.47
CA ALA A 156 11.05 -11.30 4.52
C ALA A 156 11.71 -10.11 5.23
N LEU A 157 11.14 -9.64 6.35
CA LEU A 157 11.69 -8.52 7.11
C LEU A 157 13.09 -8.79 7.69
N LYS A 158 13.44 -10.06 7.90
CA LYS A 158 14.77 -10.47 8.35
C LYS A 158 15.82 -10.48 7.24
N GLN A 159 15.41 -10.36 5.98
CA GLN A 159 16.37 -10.34 4.88
C GLN A 159 17.15 -9.02 4.91
N PRO A 160 18.49 -9.06 4.78
CA PRO A 160 19.32 -7.86 4.87
C PRO A 160 19.04 -6.83 3.78
N GLY A 161 18.38 -7.23 2.68
CA GLY A 161 17.99 -6.33 1.59
C GLY A 161 16.58 -5.74 1.71
N CYS A 162 15.83 -6.04 2.77
CA CYS A 162 14.47 -5.51 2.93
C CYS A 162 14.55 -3.99 3.21
N PRO A 163 13.95 -3.13 2.36
CA PRO A 163 14.02 -1.67 2.54
C PRO A 163 13.04 -1.14 3.60
N LEU A 164 12.15 -2.00 4.11
CA LEU A 164 11.03 -1.58 4.94
C LEU A 164 11.49 -1.06 6.30
N GLN A 165 11.10 0.17 6.63
CA GLN A 165 11.38 0.86 7.88
C GLN A 165 10.18 0.82 8.83
N SER A 166 8.97 0.85 8.27
CA SER A 166 7.71 0.83 9.04
C SER A 166 6.71 -0.16 8.45
N LEU A 167 6.12 -0.98 9.31
CA LEU A 167 5.04 -1.92 8.98
C LEU A 167 3.90 -1.80 9.99
N TRP A 168 2.74 -1.32 9.56
CA TRP A 168 1.56 -1.23 10.41
C TRP A 168 0.64 -2.43 10.19
N SER A 169 0.35 -3.16 11.27
CA SER A 169 -0.70 -4.18 11.31
C SER A 169 -1.19 -4.35 12.74
N VAL A 170 -2.51 -4.35 12.94
CA VAL A 170 -3.12 -4.58 14.26
C VAL A 170 -2.76 -5.96 14.81
N SER A 171 -2.69 -6.97 13.93
CA SER A 171 -2.29 -8.33 14.29
C SER A 171 -0.82 -8.44 14.70
N LEU A 172 0.07 -7.61 14.14
CA LEU A 172 1.46 -7.51 14.61
C LEU A 172 1.51 -6.89 16.01
N ARG A 173 0.75 -5.81 16.24
CA ARG A 173 0.68 -5.14 17.54
C ARG A 173 0.13 -6.06 18.63
N SER A 174 -0.85 -6.91 18.32
CA SER A 174 -1.37 -7.91 19.27
C SER A 174 -0.37 -9.06 19.47
N ALA A 175 0.28 -9.57 18.42
CA ALA A 175 1.29 -10.61 18.52
C ALA A 175 2.51 -10.20 19.37
N LEU A 176 2.91 -8.91 19.32
CA LEU A 176 3.98 -8.37 20.17
C LEU A 176 3.59 -8.21 21.65
N LYS A 177 2.30 -7.98 21.90
CA LYS A 177 1.72 -7.83 23.25
C LYS A 177 1.38 -9.18 23.88
N ALA A 178 1.10 -10.20 23.07
CA ALA A 178 0.82 -11.54 23.54
C ALA A 178 2.05 -12.11 24.27
N THR A 179 1.86 -12.56 25.50
CA THR A 179 2.84 -13.41 26.19
C THR A 179 3.00 -14.72 25.41
N PRO A 180 4.22 -15.23 25.22
CA PRO A 180 4.45 -16.49 24.53
C PRO A 180 3.59 -17.61 25.13
N PRO A 181 3.09 -18.56 24.32
CA PRO A 181 2.62 -19.82 24.88
C PRO A 181 3.78 -20.43 25.68
N SER A 182 3.52 -20.70 26.95
CA SER A 182 4.46 -21.38 27.82
C SER A 182 4.74 -22.75 27.23
N GLN A 183 6.00 -22.99 26.85
CA GLN A 183 6.59 -24.28 26.50
C GLN A 183 6.46 -24.72 25.03
N GLY A 184 7.44 -24.29 24.24
CA GLY A 184 7.87 -24.95 23.00
C GLY A 184 9.37 -24.68 22.78
N PRO A 185 10.21 -25.69 22.53
CA PRO A 185 11.65 -25.49 22.38
C PRO A 185 11.95 -24.76 21.07
N GLY A 186 12.31 -23.48 21.15
CA GLY A 186 12.71 -22.67 19.98
C GLY A 186 12.24 -21.21 19.99
N TRP A 187 11.38 -20.82 20.94
CA TRP A 187 10.78 -19.49 21.04
C TRP A 187 11.68 -18.34 21.58
N PRO A 188 12.60 -18.55 22.54
CA PRO A 188 13.24 -17.43 23.23
C PRO A 188 14.07 -16.49 22.34
N GLY A 189 14.85 -17.03 21.39
CA GLY A 189 15.70 -16.21 20.51
C GLY A 189 14.94 -15.48 19.41
N ARG A 190 13.87 -16.08 18.88
CA ARG A 190 13.14 -15.56 17.70
C ARG A 190 12.21 -14.39 18.04
N HIS A 191 11.76 -14.30 19.29
CA HIS A 191 10.87 -13.26 19.79
C HIS A 191 11.58 -11.92 20.06
N GLN A 192 12.85 -11.95 20.50
CA GLN A 192 13.65 -10.74 20.71
C GLN A 192 14.02 -10.06 19.38
N GLU A 193 14.19 -10.84 18.31
CA GLU A 193 14.42 -10.34 16.95
C GLU A 193 13.17 -9.72 16.34
N LEU A 194 11.99 -10.32 16.54
CA LEU A 194 10.71 -9.76 16.09
C LEU A 194 10.36 -8.44 16.78
N ARG A 195 10.68 -8.32 18.08
CA ARG A 195 10.54 -7.05 18.80
C ARG A 195 11.43 -5.96 18.22
N LYS A 196 12.70 -6.26 17.87
CA LYS A 196 13.61 -5.30 17.24
C LYS A 196 13.13 -4.87 15.84
N ALA A 197 12.63 -5.80 15.03
CA ALA A 197 12.14 -5.51 13.67
C ALA A 197 10.88 -4.63 13.65
N VAL A 198 10.09 -4.61 14.73
CA VAL A 198 8.84 -3.85 14.81
C VAL A 198 8.94 -2.62 15.75
N GLN A 199 9.99 -2.51 16.58
CA GLN A 199 10.19 -1.39 17.51
C GLN A 199 10.58 -0.05 16.87
N ALA A 200 10.68 0.05 15.54
CA ALA A 200 10.81 1.32 14.84
C ALA A 200 9.56 2.22 14.98
N GLU A 201 8.40 1.67 15.40
CA GLU A 201 7.14 2.42 15.60
C GLU A 201 7.14 3.44 16.78
N LYS A 202 8.20 3.56 17.60
CA LYS A 202 8.12 4.33 18.85
C LYS A 202 8.64 5.78 18.83
N HIS A 203 9.18 6.30 17.73
CA HIS A 203 9.78 7.65 17.72
C HIS A 203 9.54 8.49 16.46
N SER A 204 8.29 8.59 15.99
CA SER A 204 7.85 9.73 15.17
C SER A 204 6.42 10.11 15.52
#